data_AF-A0A924X3A6-F1
#
_entry.id   AF-A0A924X3A6-F1
#
_cell.length_a   1.000
_cell.length_b   1.000
_cell.length_c   1.000
_cell.angle_alpha   90.00
_cell.angle_beta   90.00
_cell.angle_gamma   90.00
#
_symmetry.space_group_name_H-M   'P 1'
#
loop_
_entity.id
_entity.type
_entity.pdbx_description
1 polymer ?
#
loop_
_entity_poly.entity_id
_entity_poly.type
_entity_poly.pdbx_seq_one_letter_code
_entity_poly.pdbx_strand_id
1 'polypeptide(L)'
;MSRADLSRALDEVRFGPARTLNLRAGLPTTNDARARANAWLRQQQASNAGEVLVITGRGKGSVDGIAAVRAEIIKLLGSLQRKGVVDGVQEHTAGSFVVKMASFRASHAASLRRIAKLPPPPADAASLLGLDQETRLLLRQLAARSLSDLGVRDPDPFMDAEMLNQFAMAAARAGEGTGRETRLHDQIASALSAEDE
;
A
#
# COMPACT_ATOMS: atom_id res chain seq x y z
N MET A 1 -30.42 24.39 -3.96
CA MET A 1 -29.26 23.57 -3.59
C MET A 1 -28.03 24.18 -4.26
N SER A 2 -26.98 24.55 -3.52
CA SER A 2 -25.80 25.16 -4.15
C SER A 2 -24.92 24.11 -4.82
N ARG A 3 -24.08 24.52 -5.78
CA ARG A 3 -23.07 23.64 -6.42
C ARG A 3 -22.11 23.01 -5.40
N ALA A 4 -21.83 23.70 -4.29
CA ALA A 4 -21.02 23.18 -3.21
C ALA A 4 -21.74 22.09 -2.39
N ASP A 5 -23.05 22.23 -2.19
CA ASP A 5 -23.86 21.23 -1.49
C ASP A 5 -24.02 19.96 -2.33
N LEU A 6 -24.18 20.10 -3.66
CA LEU A 6 -24.20 18.96 -4.57
C LEU A 6 -22.87 18.19 -4.58
N SER A 7 -21.74 18.89 -4.63
CA SER A 7 -20.41 18.26 -4.58
C SER A 7 -20.23 17.46 -3.28
N ARG A 8 -20.63 18.03 -2.14
CA ARG A 8 -20.54 17.35 -0.84
C ARG A 8 -21.41 16.10 -0.79
N ALA A 9 -22.63 16.17 -1.31
CA ALA A 9 -23.53 15.01 -1.36
C ALA A 9 -22.96 13.89 -2.24
N LEU A 10 -22.33 14.23 -3.37
CA LEU A 10 -21.67 13.25 -4.24
C LEU A 10 -20.43 12.64 -3.59
N ASP A 11 -19.63 13.43 -2.86
CA ASP A 11 -18.49 12.93 -2.08
C ASP A 11 -18.93 11.96 -0.98
N GLU A 12 -20.01 12.28 -0.27
CA GLU A 12 -20.59 11.40 0.77
C GLU A 12 -21.04 10.07 0.17
N VAL A 13 -21.66 10.07 -1.01
CA VAL A 13 -22.07 8.84 -1.72
C VAL A 13 -20.84 8.04 -2.19
N ARG A 14 -19.78 8.71 -2.66
CA ARG A 14 -18.60 8.06 -3.22
C ARG A 14 -17.66 7.47 -2.17
N PHE A 15 -17.43 8.19 -1.07
CA PHE A 15 -16.44 7.83 -0.06
C PHE A 15 -17.08 7.41 1.26
N GLY A 16 -18.20 8.04 1.64
CA GLY A 16 -18.82 7.85 2.94
C GLY A 16 -17.89 8.20 4.11
N PRO A 17 -18.33 7.98 5.36
CA PRO A 17 -17.55 8.33 6.54
C PRO A 17 -16.32 7.42 6.73
N ALA A 18 -16.38 6.17 6.27
CA ALA A 18 -15.29 5.20 6.43
C ALA A 18 -14.05 5.52 5.58
N ARG A 19 -14.23 6.21 4.45
CA ARG A 19 -13.14 6.59 3.52
C ARG A 19 -12.92 8.09 3.44
N THR A 20 -13.41 8.85 4.43
CA THR A 20 -13.22 10.30 4.52
C THR A 20 -12.49 10.67 5.81
N LEU A 21 -11.30 11.24 5.68
CA LEU A 21 -10.57 11.83 6.79
C LEU A 21 -10.74 13.34 6.79
N ASN A 22 -11.47 13.85 7.78
CA ASN A 22 -11.63 15.28 7.99
C ASN A 22 -10.67 15.80 9.07
N LEU A 23 -9.58 16.44 8.64
CA LEU A 23 -8.59 17.07 9.51
C LEU A 23 -8.99 18.47 9.97
N ARG A 24 -10.05 19.06 9.38
CA ARG A 24 -10.61 20.34 9.85
C ARG A 24 -11.26 20.20 11.23
N ALA A 25 -11.82 19.03 11.53
CA ALA A 25 -12.50 18.78 12.79
C ALA A 25 -11.47 18.77 13.94
N GLY A 26 -11.51 19.79 14.79
CA GLY A 26 -10.69 19.90 16.01
C GLY A 26 -9.48 20.84 15.95
N LEU A 27 -9.25 21.58 14.85
CA LEU A 27 -8.13 22.54 14.71
C LEU A 27 -6.76 21.97 15.15
N PRO A 28 -6.32 20.82 14.59
CA PRO A 28 -5.07 20.18 15.01
C PRO A 28 -3.83 21.02 14.64
N THR A 29 -2.74 20.83 15.38
CA THR A 29 -1.41 21.32 14.95
C THR A 29 -0.97 20.61 13.67
N THR A 30 0.03 21.13 12.97
CA THR A 30 0.60 20.47 11.77
C THR A 30 1.14 19.07 12.08
N ASN A 31 1.77 18.88 13.24
CA ASN A 31 2.29 17.59 13.68
C ASN A 31 1.17 16.59 13.98
N ASP A 32 0.12 17.02 14.67
CA ASP A 32 -1.03 16.15 14.98
C ASP A 32 -1.76 15.75 13.70
N ALA A 33 -1.98 16.70 12.80
CA ALA A 33 -2.59 16.45 11.50
C ALA A 33 -1.76 15.43 10.69
N ARG A 34 -0.43 15.58 10.69
CA ARG A 34 0.48 14.65 10.01
C ARG A 34 0.43 13.25 10.62
N ALA A 35 0.52 13.15 11.95
CA ALA A 35 0.52 11.86 12.65
C ALA A 35 -0.80 11.11 12.41
N ARG A 36 -1.93 11.81 12.58
CA ARG A 36 -3.27 11.27 12.33
C ARG A 36 -3.46 10.84 10.88
N ALA A 37 -3.05 11.66 9.93
CA ALA A 37 -3.16 11.32 8.51
C ALA A 37 -2.28 10.13 8.12
N ASN A 38 -1.05 10.04 8.64
CA ASN A 38 -0.16 8.91 8.39
C ASN A 38 -0.75 7.60 8.92
N ALA A 39 -1.20 7.59 10.18
CA ALA A 39 -1.79 6.40 10.79
C ALA A 39 -3.05 5.96 10.04
N TRP A 40 -3.95 6.90 9.73
CA TRP A 40 -5.18 6.61 9.03
C TRP A 40 -4.95 6.11 7.60
N LEU A 41 -4.07 6.74 6.82
CA LEU A 41 -3.78 6.28 5.45
C LEU A 41 -3.17 4.87 5.44
N ARG A 42 -2.32 4.53 6.40
CA ARG A 42 -1.81 3.16 6.54
C ARG A 42 -2.89 2.16 6.90
N GLN A 43 -3.83 2.55 7.76
CA GLN A 43 -5.00 1.72 8.07
C GLN A 43 -5.90 1.51 6.83
N GLN A 44 -6.10 2.55 6.02
CA GLN A 44 -6.86 2.44 4.76
C GLN A 44 -6.14 1.54 3.75
N GLN A 45 -4.82 1.59 3.70
CA GLN A 45 -4.01 0.67 2.90
C GLN A 45 -4.17 -0.78 3.38
N ALA A 46 -4.05 -1.00 4.70
CA ALA A 46 -4.26 -2.29 5.35
C ALA A 46 -5.65 -2.87 5.01
N SER A 47 -6.65 -2.00 4.90
CA SER A 47 -8.03 -2.36 4.57
C SER A 47 -8.30 -2.43 3.06
N ASN A 48 -7.28 -2.26 2.21
CA ASN A 48 -7.37 -2.20 0.75
C ASN A 48 -8.45 -1.21 0.25
N ALA A 49 -8.59 -0.07 0.92
CA ALA A 49 -9.58 0.94 0.58
C ALA A 49 -9.16 1.66 -0.70
N GLY A 50 -9.74 1.32 -1.86
CA GLY A 50 -9.29 1.79 -3.18
C GLY A 50 -9.01 3.30 -3.28
N GLU A 51 -10.02 4.15 -3.08
CA GLU A 51 -9.87 5.60 -3.05
C GLU A 51 -10.45 6.19 -1.76
N VAL A 52 -9.77 7.18 -1.23
CA VAL A 52 -10.15 7.87 0.01
C VAL A 52 -10.07 9.40 -0.16
N LEU A 53 -10.86 10.12 0.63
CA LEU A 53 -10.91 11.57 0.64
C LEU A 53 -10.23 12.13 1.90
N VAL A 54 -9.26 13.02 1.73
CA VAL A 54 -8.60 13.75 2.82
C VAL A 54 -8.96 15.22 2.74
N ILE A 55 -9.62 15.75 3.78
CA ILE A 55 -10.04 17.14 3.86
C ILE A 55 -9.14 17.87 4.86
N THR A 56 -8.29 18.77 4.35
CA THR A 56 -7.38 19.61 5.16
C THR A 56 -8.00 20.96 5.53
N GLY A 57 -9.07 21.38 4.84
CA GLY A 57 -9.75 22.67 5.04
C GLY A 57 -9.33 23.75 4.03
N ARG A 58 -10.14 24.81 3.88
CA ARG A 58 -9.88 25.94 2.98
C ARG A 58 -8.96 26.95 3.69
N GLY A 59 -7.78 27.22 3.13
CA GLY A 59 -6.75 28.09 3.73
C GLY A 59 -7.11 29.58 3.92
N LYS A 60 -8.36 30.00 3.70
CA LYS A 60 -8.78 31.41 3.86
C LYS A 60 -9.56 31.58 5.18
N GLY A 61 -8.92 32.20 6.18
CA GLY A 61 -9.57 32.73 7.39
C GLY A 61 -9.40 31.96 8.71
N SER A 62 -8.42 31.06 8.84
CA SER A 62 -8.11 30.43 10.14
C SER A 62 -7.03 31.19 10.91
N VAL A 63 -7.23 31.38 12.21
CA VAL A 63 -6.34 32.09 13.14
C VAL A 63 -4.92 31.47 13.20
N ASP A 64 -4.75 30.18 12.91
CA ASP A 64 -3.44 29.47 12.90
C ASP A 64 -3.01 28.90 11.54
N GLY A 65 -3.57 29.40 10.42
CA GLY A 65 -3.07 29.06 9.08
C GLY A 65 -3.24 27.58 8.66
N ILE A 66 -4.47 27.20 8.26
CA ILE A 66 -4.79 25.93 7.55
C ILE A 66 -3.90 25.70 6.31
N ALA A 67 -3.25 26.75 5.77
CA ALA A 67 -2.20 26.64 4.76
C ALA A 67 -1.03 25.75 5.21
N ALA A 68 -0.64 25.78 6.48
CA ALA A 68 0.44 24.98 7.04
C ALA A 68 0.07 23.49 7.11
N VAL A 69 -1.16 23.16 7.52
CA VAL A 69 -1.67 21.78 7.51
C VAL A 69 -1.73 21.24 6.08
N ARG A 70 -2.28 22.00 5.12
CA ARG A 70 -2.30 21.59 3.70
C ARG A 70 -0.89 21.30 3.19
N ALA A 71 0.07 22.21 3.45
CA ALA A 71 1.45 22.04 3.03
C ALA A 71 2.09 20.79 3.65
N GLU A 72 1.84 20.53 4.93
CA GLU A 72 2.39 19.38 5.63
C GLU A 72 1.79 18.05 5.15
N ILE A 73 0.49 18.04 4.85
CA ILE A 73 -0.17 16.86 4.26
C ILE A 73 0.34 16.58 2.85
N ILE A 74 0.60 17.60 2.03
CA ILE A 74 1.23 17.40 0.70
C ILE A 74 2.60 16.74 0.84
N LYS A 75 3.45 17.21 1.78
CA LYS A 75 4.75 16.59 2.04
C LYS A 75 4.61 15.14 2.51
N LEU A 76 3.65 14.86 3.38
CA LEU A 76 3.35 13.51 3.85
C LEU A 76 2.93 12.61 2.69
N LEU A 77 1.97 13.04 1.86
CA LEU A 77 1.48 12.25 0.72
C LEU A 77 2.61 11.93 -0.28
N GLY A 78 3.49 12.89 -0.59
CA GLY A 78 4.67 12.64 -1.42
C GLY A 78 5.68 11.68 -0.77
N SER A 79 5.79 11.67 0.57
CA SER A 79 6.59 10.66 1.29
C SER A 79 5.95 9.28 1.23
N LEU A 80 4.63 9.19 1.41
CA LEU A 80 3.86 7.95 1.40
C LEU A 80 3.79 7.32 0.00
N GLN A 81 3.74 8.13 -1.06
CA GLN A 81 3.83 7.65 -2.43
C GLN A 81 5.18 7.00 -2.71
N ARG A 82 6.28 7.61 -2.29
CA ARG A 82 7.63 7.01 -2.39
C ARG A 82 7.79 5.73 -1.58
N LYS A 83 7.01 5.57 -0.50
CA LYS A 83 6.97 4.38 0.36
C LYS A 83 5.95 3.34 -0.11
N GLY A 84 5.27 3.57 -1.23
CA GLY A 84 4.26 2.65 -1.76
C GLY A 84 3.01 2.52 -0.89
N VAL A 85 2.69 3.49 -0.04
CA VAL A 85 1.43 3.50 0.73
C VAL A 85 0.28 4.07 -0.11
N VAL A 86 0.62 5.00 -1.00
CA VAL A 86 -0.29 5.73 -1.87
C VAL A 86 0.17 5.53 -3.31
N ASP A 87 -0.76 5.22 -4.21
CA ASP A 87 -0.47 5.11 -5.65
C ASP A 87 -0.57 6.47 -6.36
N GLY A 88 -1.55 7.29 -5.96
CA GLY A 88 -1.84 8.56 -6.61
C GLY A 88 -2.54 9.55 -5.69
N VAL A 89 -2.34 10.82 -5.99
CA VAL A 89 -2.95 11.94 -5.26
C VAL A 89 -3.49 12.93 -6.29
N GLN A 90 -4.75 13.32 -6.15
CA GLN A 90 -5.38 14.33 -6.96
C GLN A 90 -6.02 15.38 -6.05
N GLU A 91 -5.75 16.66 -6.31
CA GLU A 91 -6.49 17.74 -5.64
C GLU A 91 -7.95 17.73 -6.14
N HIS A 92 -8.88 17.62 -5.20
CA HIS A 92 -10.32 17.57 -5.48
C HIS A 92 -10.95 18.97 -5.34
N THR A 93 -10.56 19.70 -4.29
CA THR A 93 -10.83 21.13 -4.12
C THR A 93 -9.64 21.79 -3.42
N ALA A 94 -9.63 23.13 -3.29
CA ALA A 94 -8.54 23.90 -2.66
C ALA A 94 -8.20 23.53 -1.19
N GLY A 95 -8.89 22.55 -0.61
CA GLY A 95 -8.67 22.04 0.74
C GLY A 95 -8.94 20.55 0.89
N SER A 96 -8.96 19.79 -0.21
CA SER A 96 -9.19 18.35 -0.17
C SER A 96 -8.48 17.60 -1.29
N PHE A 97 -8.09 16.37 -0.98
CA PHE A 97 -7.36 15.48 -1.88
C PHE A 97 -8.09 14.14 -1.97
N VAL A 98 -8.27 13.64 -3.19
CA VAL A 98 -8.56 12.23 -3.41
C VAL A 98 -7.23 11.49 -3.48
N VAL A 99 -7.10 10.48 -2.64
CA VAL A 99 -5.90 9.66 -2.50
C VAL A 99 -6.26 8.25 -2.93
N LYS A 100 -5.56 7.76 -3.96
CA LYS A 100 -5.65 6.37 -4.39
C LYS A 100 -4.69 5.55 -3.54
N MET A 101 -5.22 4.63 -2.75
CA MET A 101 -4.39 3.76 -1.92
C MET A 101 -3.64 2.77 -2.81
N ALA A 102 -2.39 2.54 -2.48
CA ALA A 102 -1.66 1.47 -3.12
C ALA A 102 -2.21 0.14 -2.61
N SER A 103 -2.62 -0.74 -3.51
CA SER A 103 -2.85 -2.12 -3.10
C SER A 103 -1.50 -2.70 -2.67
N PHE A 104 -1.45 -3.57 -1.66
CA PHE A 104 -0.18 -4.24 -1.30
C PHE A 104 0.52 -4.86 -2.51
N ARG A 105 -0.26 -5.33 -3.50
CA ARG A 105 0.21 -5.82 -4.80
C ARG A 105 0.77 -4.73 -5.72
N ALA A 106 0.20 -3.52 -5.72
CA ALA A 106 0.65 -2.38 -6.55
C ALA A 106 1.88 -1.67 -5.96
N SER A 107 1.98 -1.55 -4.64
CA SER A 107 3.17 -1.05 -3.93
C SER A 107 4.41 -1.89 -4.26
N HIS A 108 4.24 -3.22 -4.22
CA HIS A 108 5.24 -4.19 -4.62
C HIS A 108 5.56 -4.06 -6.11
N ALA A 109 4.56 -4.05 -6.98
CA ALA A 109 4.75 -3.89 -8.42
C ALA A 109 5.43 -2.56 -8.82
N ALA A 110 5.18 -1.46 -8.11
CA ALA A 110 5.82 -0.16 -8.36
C ALA A 110 7.30 -0.16 -7.92
N SER A 111 7.62 -0.82 -6.79
CA SER A 111 9.01 -1.07 -6.39
C SER A 111 9.73 -1.95 -7.42
N LEU A 112 9.06 -2.99 -7.92
CA LEU A 112 9.57 -3.90 -8.96
C LEU A 112 9.77 -3.21 -10.31
N ARG A 113 8.87 -2.31 -10.75
CA ARG A 113 9.00 -1.53 -12.00
C ARG A 113 10.16 -0.55 -11.98
N ARG A 114 10.54 -0.06 -10.80
CA ARG A 114 11.68 0.84 -10.64
C ARG A 114 13.02 0.08 -10.67
N ILE A 115 12.99 -1.23 -10.38
CA ILE A 115 14.18 -2.10 -10.34
C ILE A 115 14.32 -2.93 -11.63
N ALA A 116 13.23 -3.26 -12.33
CA ALA A 116 13.23 -4.11 -13.51
C ALA A 116 12.80 -3.36 -14.79
N LYS A 117 13.56 -3.52 -15.88
CA LYS A 117 13.28 -2.96 -17.21
C LYS A 117 12.07 -3.62 -17.92
N LEU A 118 11.53 -4.70 -17.35
CA LEU A 118 10.31 -5.38 -17.81
C LEU A 118 9.65 -6.12 -16.62
N PRO A 119 8.31 -6.12 -16.46
CA PRO A 119 7.67 -6.91 -15.42
C PRO A 119 7.87 -8.41 -15.68
N PRO A 120 8.20 -9.22 -14.65
CA PRO A 120 8.18 -10.67 -14.79
C PRO A 120 6.74 -11.12 -15.11
N PRO A 121 6.56 -12.16 -15.94
CA PRO A 121 5.24 -12.70 -16.25
C PRO A 121 4.52 -13.10 -14.95
N PRO A 122 3.19 -12.96 -14.89
CA PRO A 122 2.43 -13.40 -13.72
C PRO A 122 2.69 -14.89 -13.53
N ALA A 123 3.24 -15.26 -12.37
CA ALA A 123 3.28 -16.65 -11.96
C ALA A 123 1.82 -17.15 -11.83
N ASP A 124 1.52 -18.27 -12.47
CA ASP A 124 0.22 -18.93 -12.36
C ASP A 124 0.24 -19.99 -11.25
N ALA A 125 -0.93 -20.43 -10.81
CA ALA A 125 -1.04 -21.48 -9.80
C ALA A 125 -0.37 -22.80 -10.23
N ALA A 126 -0.29 -23.07 -11.53
CA ALA A 126 0.40 -24.23 -12.09
C ALA A 126 1.93 -24.15 -11.86
N SER A 127 2.50 -22.96 -11.91
CA SER A 127 3.92 -22.71 -11.63
C SER A 127 4.28 -23.01 -10.18
N LEU A 128 3.37 -22.79 -9.23
CA LEU A 128 3.57 -23.22 -7.85
C LEU A 128 3.52 -24.74 -7.73
N LEU A 129 2.56 -25.41 -8.38
CA LEU A 129 2.43 -26.88 -8.33
C LEU A 129 3.63 -27.61 -8.95
N GLY A 130 4.35 -26.96 -9.88
CA GLY A 130 5.57 -27.48 -10.49
C GLY A 130 6.81 -27.40 -9.61
N LEU A 131 6.72 -26.84 -8.39
CA LEU A 131 7.81 -26.83 -7.42
C LEU A 131 7.80 -28.08 -6.54
N ASP A 132 9.00 -28.51 -6.18
CA ASP A 132 9.24 -29.51 -5.16
C ASP A 132 8.52 -29.16 -3.86
N GLN A 133 8.06 -30.20 -3.15
CA GLN A 133 7.26 -30.04 -1.95
C GLN A 133 7.98 -29.22 -0.87
N GLU A 134 9.29 -29.43 -0.71
CA GLU A 134 10.12 -28.71 0.26
C GLU A 134 10.18 -27.21 -0.05
N THR A 135 10.48 -26.86 -1.30
CA THR A 135 10.48 -25.48 -1.79
C THR A 135 9.13 -24.79 -1.59
N ARG A 136 8.02 -25.50 -1.85
CA ARG A 136 6.66 -24.96 -1.61
C ARG A 136 6.36 -24.70 -0.15
N LEU A 137 6.83 -25.57 0.75
CA LEU A 137 6.64 -25.41 2.19
C LEU A 137 7.42 -24.20 2.71
N LEU A 138 8.67 -24.01 2.27
CA LEU A 138 9.47 -22.83 2.62
C LEU A 138 8.82 -21.55 2.10
N LEU A 139 8.33 -21.57 0.85
CA LEU A 139 7.63 -20.44 0.27
C LEU A 139 6.36 -20.07 1.06
N ARG A 140 5.61 -21.09 1.53
CA ARG A 140 4.43 -20.88 2.38
C ARG A 140 4.79 -20.29 3.73
N GLN A 141 5.90 -20.71 4.34
CA GLN A 141 6.40 -20.15 5.60
C GLN A 141 6.79 -18.68 5.43
N LEU A 142 7.54 -18.37 4.36
CA LEU A 142 7.94 -16.99 4.05
C LEU A 142 6.72 -16.09 3.82
N ALA A 143 5.72 -16.58 3.08
CA ALA A 143 4.47 -15.85 2.84
C ALA A 143 3.69 -15.60 4.15
N ALA A 144 3.55 -16.62 5.00
CA ALA A 144 2.87 -16.48 6.29
C ALA A 144 3.55 -15.44 7.19
N ARG A 145 4.88 -15.45 7.23
CA ARG A 145 5.66 -14.50 8.04
C ARG A 145 5.57 -13.08 7.51
N SER A 146 5.69 -12.90 6.20
CA SER A 146 5.49 -11.60 5.56
C SER A 146 4.10 -11.01 5.85
N LEU A 147 3.05 -11.82 5.78
CA LEU A 147 1.69 -11.38 6.13
C LEU A 147 1.56 -11.01 7.61
N SER A 148 2.20 -11.78 8.50
CA SER A 148 2.25 -11.50 9.94
C SER A 148 2.94 -10.16 10.24
N ASP A 149 4.08 -9.89 9.61
CA ASP A 149 4.83 -8.63 9.78
C ASP A 149 4.06 -7.41 9.27
N LEU A 150 3.20 -7.62 8.27
CA LEU A 150 2.26 -6.63 7.76
C LEU A 150 1.03 -6.45 8.68
N GLY A 151 0.95 -7.19 9.79
CA GLY A 151 -0.13 -7.11 10.77
C GLY A 151 -1.42 -7.79 10.34
N VAL A 152 -1.37 -8.68 9.34
CA VAL A 152 -2.52 -9.44 8.87
C VAL A 152 -2.89 -10.49 9.92
N ARG A 153 -4.08 -10.36 10.50
CA ARG A 153 -4.56 -11.26 11.57
C ARG A 153 -5.08 -12.60 11.04
N ASP A 154 -5.58 -12.60 9.81
CA ASP A 154 -6.09 -13.79 9.12
C ASP A 154 -5.36 -13.93 7.77
N PRO A 155 -4.26 -14.71 7.72
CA PRO A 155 -3.40 -14.79 6.55
C PRO A 155 -3.94 -15.73 5.46
N ASP A 156 -4.85 -16.65 5.78
CA ASP A 156 -5.31 -17.70 4.88
C ASP A 156 -5.91 -17.16 3.55
N PRO A 157 -6.75 -16.10 3.55
CA PRO A 157 -7.28 -15.53 2.31
C PRO A 157 -6.23 -14.90 1.39
N PHE A 158 -5.04 -14.61 1.92
CA PHE A 158 -3.96 -13.92 1.21
C PHE A 158 -2.78 -14.84 0.88
N MET A 159 -2.79 -16.08 1.39
CA MET A 159 -1.65 -16.99 1.35
C MET A 159 -1.20 -17.28 -0.08
N ASP A 160 -2.09 -17.73 -0.95
CA ASP A 160 -1.74 -18.12 -2.32
C ASP A 160 -1.22 -16.92 -3.13
N ALA A 161 -1.79 -15.74 -2.86
CA ALA A 161 -1.37 -14.51 -3.49
C ALA A 161 0.05 -14.11 -3.09
N GLU A 162 0.35 -14.23 -1.79
CA GLU A 162 1.66 -13.89 -1.26
C GLU A 162 2.71 -14.92 -1.69
N MET A 163 2.37 -16.21 -1.69
CA MET A 163 3.23 -17.27 -2.23
C MET A 163 3.59 -17.00 -3.70
N LEU A 164 2.61 -16.63 -4.54
CA LEU A 164 2.86 -16.28 -5.94
C LEU A 164 3.77 -15.05 -6.09
N ASN A 165 3.59 -14.05 -5.23
CA ASN A 165 4.41 -12.84 -5.24
C ASN A 165 5.87 -13.15 -4.89
N GLN A 166 6.09 -13.86 -3.78
CA GLN A 166 7.43 -14.26 -3.32
C GLN A 166 8.10 -15.19 -4.33
N PHE A 167 7.35 -16.10 -4.94
CA PHE A 167 7.85 -16.96 -6.00
C PHE A 167 8.29 -16.17 -7.23
N ALA A 168 7.49 -15.21 -7.71
CA ALA A 168 7.87 -14.39 -8.86
C ALA A 168 9.17 -13.59 -8.59
N MET A 169 9.36 -13.11 -7.37
CA MET A 169 10.57 -12.40 -6.95
C MET A 169 11.80 -13.31 -6.91
N ALA A 170 11.68 -14.49 -6.30
CA ALA A 170 12.76 -15.47 -6.25
C ALA A 170 13.08 -16.02 -7.65
N ALA A 171 12.06 -16.32 -8.45
CA ALA A 171 12.20 -16.84 -9.80
C ALA A 171 12.95 -15.88 -10.73
N ALA A 172 12.66 -14.58 -10.65
CA ALA A 172 13.36 -13.56 -11.42
C ALA A 172 14.87 -13.50 -11.10
N ARG A 173 15.25 -13.81 -9.86
CA ARG A 173 16.66 -13.84 -9.40
C ARG A 173 17.34 -15.17 -9.65
N ALA A 174 16.61 -16.28 -9.56
CA ALA A 174 17.12 -17.64 -9.81
C ALA A 174 17.49 -17.88 -11.28
N GLY A 175 16.90 -17.08 -12.20
CA GLY A 175 17.13 -17.19 -13.64
C GLY A 175 16.53 -18.48 -14.24
N GLU A 176 16.87 -18.75 -15.50
CA GLU A 176 16.46 -19.97 -16.21
C GLU A 176 17.58 -21.03 -16.21
N GLY A 177 17.24 -22.26 -16.62
CA GLY A 177 18.21 -23.35 -16.83
C GLY A 177 18.31 -24.36 -15.69
N THR A 178 19.28 -25.28 -15.82
CA THR A 178 19.51 -26.36 -14.85
C THR A 178 19.89 -25.81 -13.47
N GLY A 179 19.35 -26.43 -12.41
CA GLY A 179 19.53 -25.98 -11.03
C GLY A 179 18.74 -24.74 -10.62
N ARG A 180 17.78 -24.29 -11.44
CA ARG A 180 16.88 -23.17 -11.10
C ARG A 180 16.15 -23.40 -9.78
N GLU A 181 15.66 -24.62 -9.57
CA GLU A 181 14.94 -25.01 -8.36
C GLU A 181 15.81 -24.92 -7.11
N THR A 182 17.03 -25.48 -7.15
CA THR A 182 18.00 -25.37 -6.05
C THR A 182 18.31 -23.91 -5.73
N ARG A 183 18.54 -23.07 -6.75
CA ARG A 183 18.78 -21.63 -6.53
C ARG A 183 17.57 -20.92 -5.92
N LEU A 184 16.36 -21.30 -6.31
CA LEU A 184 15.12 -20.74 -5.77
C LEU A 184 14.93 -21.16 -4.31
N HIS A 185 15.16 -22.44 -4.01
CA HIS A 185 15.14 -22.99 -2.67
C HIS A 185 16.12 -22.25 -1.75
N ASP A 186 17.39 -22.12 -2.15
CA ASP A 186 18.42 -21.47 -1.34
C ASP A 186 18.13 -19.99 -1.08
N GLN A 187 17.50 -19.30 -2.05
CA GLN A 187 17.08 -17.91 -1.88
C GLN A 187 15.94 -17.76 -0.87
N ILE A 188 14.94 -18.63 -0.92
CA ILE A 188 13.83 -18.63 0.06
C ILE A 188 14.37 -19.01 1.44
N ALA A 189 15.23 -20.04 1.47
CA ALA A 189 16.17 -20.41 2.54
C ALA A 189 16.72 -19.20 3.30
N SER A 190 17.56 -18.46 2.57
CA SER A 190 18.28 -17.31 3.10
C SER A 190 17.38 -16.16 3.52
N ALA A 191 16.26 -15.94 2.84
CA ALA A 191 15.31 -14.88 3.20
C ALA A 191 14.66 -15.15 4.55
N LEU A 192 14.26 -16.39 4.82
CA LEU A 192 13.72 -16.80 6.11
C LEU A 192 14.72 -16.59 7.24
N SER A 193 15.98 -17.00 7.04
CA SER A 193 17.03 -16.85 8.06
C SER A 193 17.43 -15.39 8.33
N ALA A 194 17.39 -14.52 7.31
CA ALA A 194 17.75 -13.10 7.46
C ALA A 194 16.71 -12.29 8.25
N GLU A 195 15.49 -12.81 8.39
CA GLU A 195 14.40 -12.19 9.17
C GLU A 195 14.34 -12.72 10.62
N ASP A 196 15.22 -13.66 10.98
CA ASP A 196 15.40 -14.19 12.34
C ASP A 196 16.49 -13.48 13.17
N GLU A 197 17.35 -12.67 12.52
CA GLU A 197 18.41 -11.83 13.15
C GLU A 197 17.94 -10.39 13.41
#